data_AF-A0A841HJA0-F1
#
_entry.id   AF-A0A841HJA0-F1
#
_cell.length_a   1.000
_cell.length_b   1.000
_cell.length_c   1.000
_cell.angle_alpha   90.00
_cell.angle_beta   90.00
_cell.angle_gamma   90.00
#
_symmetry.space_group_name_H-M   'P 1'
#
loop_
_entity.id
_entity.type
_entity.pdbx_description
1 polymer ?
#
loop_
_entity_poly.entity_id
_entity_poly.type
_entity_poly.pdbx_seq_one_letter_code
_entity_poly.pdbx_strand_id
1 'polypeptide(L)'
;MSVTDQTYRDRVYFDLEAQRTTHRNALLAALQAVEPTSINLIPDWCRVTDWTWSNTPLSPAGSLKGIGQRFNIGETLDRARGQSFPCLYIGQDEETARIEKFGVARSAREDRLSTYEFALRSPDAFTTFPLHGHVDEVLDLREMRRLRPFVDIIKRFNLSSDTIAYAKKHKFPQRTLVTTVVMLRNLLLAPPSWREEPQNYGIPAPSQIFGRLVRDAGFEGILYPSQRGGQLCLALFPENFRDSSSEVHVRGTPPPAASCYKLNKDNLCL
;
A
#
# COMPACT_ATOMS: atom_id res chain seq x y z
N MET A 1 -9.28 16.54 -18.39
CA MET A 1 -8.01 16.95 -17.75
C MET A 1 -7.23 17.80 -18.74
N SER A 2 -6.68 18.95 -18.32
CA SER A 2 -5.96 19.83 -19.26
C SER A 2 -4.52 19.37 -19.45
N VAL A 3 -3.96 19.58 -20.65
CA VAL A 3 -2.54 19.29 -20.94
C VAL A 3 -1.62 20.07 -19.98
N THR A 4 -2.00 21.29 -19.64
CA THR A 4 -1.26 22.15 -18.70
C THR A 4 -1.18 21.55 -17.31
N ASP A 5 -2.29 20.97 -16.82
CA ASP A 5 -2.35 20.34 -15.51
C ASP A 5 -1.52 19.04 -15.48
N GLN A 6 -1.65 18.18 -16.49
CA GLN A 6 -0.79 17.00 -16.62
C GLN A 6 0.70 17.40 -16.64
N THR A 7 1.05 18.42 -17.43
CA THR A 7 2.44 18.91 -17.53
C THR A 7 2.97 19.39 -16.18
N TYR A 8 2.14 20.10 -15.40
CA TYR A 8 2.54 20.52 -14.05
C TYR A 8 2.77 19.33 -13.12
N ARG A 9 1.87 18.35 -13.12
CA ARG A 9 2.00 17.14 -12.29
C ARG A 9 3.23 16.31 -12.66
N ASP A 10 3.50 16.14 -13.95
CA ASP A 10 4.68 15.44 -14.45
C ASP A 10 5.97 16.15 -14.01
N ARG A 11 6.04 17.48 -14.14
CA ARG A 11 7.19 18.28 -13.67
C ARG A 11 7.46 18.09 -12.19
N VAL A 12 6.43 18.21 -11.35
CA VAL A 12 6.54 17.98 -9.90
C VAL A 12 7.00 16.57 -9.59
N TYR A 13 6.43 15.56 -10.26
CA TYR A 13 6.80 14.16 -10.05
C TYR A 13 8.27 13.90 -10.37
N PHE A 14 8.73 14.31 -11.56
CA PHE A 14 10.08 14.03 -12.03
C PHE A 14 11.15 14.82 -11.27
N ASP A 15 10.87 16.06 -10.86
CA ASP A 15 11.77 16.83 -9.98
C ASP A 15 12.04 16.06 -8.67
N LEU A 16 10.97 15.50 -8.07
CA LEU A 16 11.09 14.76 -6.82
C LEU A 16 11.64 13.34 -7.04
N GLU A 17 11.37 12.70 -8.19
CA GLU A 17 11.90 11.37 -8.51
C GLU A 17 13.41 11.39 -8.73
N ALA A 18 13.91 12.43 -9.40
CA ALA A 18 15.35 12.65 -9.54
C ALA A 18 16.03 12.74 -8.17
N GLN A 19 15.45 13.48 -7.22
CA GLN A 19 15.99 13.59 -5.86
C GLN A 19 15.86 12.29 -5.07
N ARG A 20 14.76 11.53 -5.21
CA ARG A 20 14.64 10.19 -4.62
C ARG A 20 15.70 9.24 -5.15
N THR A 21 16.05 9.35 -6.44
CA THR A 21 17.09 8.54 -7.08
C THR A 21 18.46 8.92 -6.53
N THR A 22 18.78 10.22 -6.51
CA THR A 22 20.05 10.75 -5.96
C THR A 22 20.25 10.38 -4.50
N HIS A 23 19.20 10.44 -3.68
CA HIS A 23 19.27 10.16 -2.25
C HIS A 23 18.84 8.72 -1.89
N ARG A 24 18.72 7.81 -2.88
CA ARG A 24 18.17 6.46 -2.67
C ARG A 24 18.84 5.72 -1.53
N ASN A 25 20.18 5.64 -1.54
CA ASN A 25 20.92 4.91 -0.51
C ASN A 25 20.68 5.49 0.90
N ALA A 26 20.62 6.82 1.02
CA ALA A 26 20.32 7.47 2.30
C ALA A 26 18.89 7.21 2.76
N LEU A 27 17.91 7.20 1.84
CA LEU A 27 16.53 6.88 2.15
C LEU A 27 16.37 5.43 2.61
N LEU A 28 17.01 4.48 1.93
CA LEU A 28 17.00 3.07 2.31
C LEU A 28 17.69 2.85 3.66
N ALA A 29 18.87 3.44 3.87
CA ALA A 29 19.58 3.36 5.14
C ALA A 29 18.76 3.95 6.30
N ALA A 30 18.04 5.06 6.06
CA ALA A 30 17.16 5.65 7.06
C ALA A 30 15.96 4.76 7.42
N LEU A 31 15.46 3.95 6.47
CA LEU A 31 14.42 2.96 6.71
C LEU A 31 14.99 1.73 7.43
N GLN A 32 16.15 1.22 7.00
CA GLN A 32 16.84 0.08 7.61
C GLN A 32 17.28 0.34 9.06
N ALA A 33 17.51 1.61 9.42
CA ALA A 33 17.80 2.00 10.80
C ALA A 33 16.56 1.95 11.72
N VAL A 34 15.36 1.76 11.16
CA VAL A 34 14.14 1.58 11.97
C VAL A 34 14.07 0.14 12.43
N GLU A 35 13.99 -0.05 13.75
CA GLU A 35 13.77 -1.37 14.33
C GLU A 35 12.42 -1.95 13.83
N PRO A 36 12.44 -3.14 13.19
CA PRO A 36 11.26 -3.82 12.71
C PRO A 36 10.39 -4.34 13.85
N THR A 37 9.13 -4.61 13.56
CA THR A 37 8.18 -5.24 14.49
C THR A 37 7.82 -6.63 13.99
N SER A 38 7.97 -7.65 14.84
CA SER A 38 7.43 -8.98 14.55
C SER A 38 5.94 -9.05 14.87
N ILE A 39 5.15 -9.59 13.94
CA ILE A 39 3.70 -9.74 14.07
C ILE A 39 3.34 -11.21 14.03
N ASN A 40 2.76 -11.70 15.12
CA ASN A 40 2.08 -12.99 15.16
C ASN A 40 0.66 -12.83 14.61
N LEU A 41 0.28 -13.69 13.67
CA LEU A 41 -1.05 -13.67 13.07
C LEU A 41 -2.06 -14.44 13.95
N ILE A 42 -2.17 -14.04 15.23
CA ILE A 42 -3.03 -14.66 16.24
C ILE A 42 -3.60 -13.58 17.19
N PRO A 43 -4.94 -13.49 17.43
CA PRO A 43 -6.03 -14.17 16.73
C PRO A 43 -6.53 -13.37 15.50
N ASP A 44 -7.16 -14.10 14.59
CA ASP A 44 -8.12 -13.68 13.56
C ASP A 44 -7.68 -12.82 12.36
N TRP A 45 -6.38 -12.74 12.06
CA TRP A 45 -5.96 -12.18 10.79
C TRP A 45 -6.62 -12.92 9.62
N CYS A 46 -7.11 -12.16 8.64
CA CYS A 46 -7.81 -12.74 7.52
C CYS A 46 -7.59 -11.96 6.23
N ARG A 47 -7.92 -12.64 5.13
CA ARG A 47 -8.00 -12.05 3.81
C ARG A 47 -9.37 -12.27 3.22
N VAL A 48 -9.96 -11.23 2.65
CA VAL A 48 -11.20 -11.33 1.87
C VAL A 48 -10.88 -11.12 0.40
N THR A 49 -11.23 -12.10 -0.44
CA THR A 49 -11.03 -12.03 -1.89
C THR A 49 -12.32 -12.27 -2.64
N ASP A 50 -12.33 -11.96 -3.94
CA ASP A 50 -13.38 -12.44 -4.83
C ASP A 50 -13.26 -13.97 -4.98
N TRP A 51 -14.39 -14.65 -5.20
CA TRP A 51 -14.48 -16.10 -5.36
C TRP A 51 -13.51 -16.66 -6.42
N THR A 52 -13.20 -15.87 -7.46
CA THR A 52 -12.24 -16.24 -8.51
C THR A 52 -10.83 -16.53 -7.98
N TRP A 53 -10.50 -16.06 -6.77
CA TRP A 53 -9.20 -16.27 -6.13
C TRP A 53 -9.21 -17.43 -5.12
N SER A 54 -10.29 -18.22 -5.04
CA SER A 54 -10.43 -19.24 -4.00
C SER A 54 -9.35 -20.33 -4.02
N ASN A 55 -8.81 -20.62 -5.21
CA ASN A 55 -7.71 -21.58 -5.37
C ASN A 55 -6.31 -20.95 -5.24
N THR A 56 -6.21 -19.64 -5.01
CA THR A 56 -4.93 -18.92 -4.85
C THR A 56 -5.03 -17.85 -3.73
N PRO A 57 -5.41 -18.24 -2.51
CA PRO A 57 -5.84 -17.32 -1.47
C PRO A 57 -4.76 -16.36 -0.96
N LEU A 58 -3.46 -16.65 -1.16
CA LEU A 58 -2.35 -15.75 -0.81
C LEU A 58 -1.68 -15.10 -2.04
N SER A 59 -2.20 -15.30 -3.25
CA SER A 59 -1.65 -14.64 -4.44
C SER A 59 -1.83 -13.12 -4.36
N PRO A 60 -0.77 -12.32 -4.57
CA PRO A 60 -0.84 -10.87 -4.61
C PRO A 60 -1.24 -10.34 -6.00
N ALA A 61 -1.49 -11.20 -7.00
CA ALA A 61 -1.67 -10.79 -8.39
C ALA A 61 -2.77 -9.73 -8.60
N GLY A 62 -3.83 -9.75 -7.78
CA GLY A 62 -4.86 -8.71 -7.81
C GLY A 62 -4.34 -7.29 -7.50
N SER A 63 -3.25 -7.17 -6.75
CA SER A 63 -2.63 -5.89 -6.40
C SER A 63 -1.85 -5.24 -7.53
N LEU A 64 -1.46 -6.01 -8.56
CA LEU A 64 -0.73 -5.50 -9.73
C LEU A 64 -1.67 -4.87 -10.76
N LYS A 65 -2.95 -5.26 -10.75
CA LYS A 65 -3.95 -4.79 -11.72
C LYS A 65 -4.20 -3.29 -11.57
N GLY A 66 -4.32 -2.61 -12.72
CA GLY A 66 -4.63 -1.17 -12.76
C GLY A 66 -3.53 -0.33 -12.10
N ILE A 67 -3.95 0.65 -11.31
CA ILE A 67 -3.06 1.60 -10.64
C ILE A 67 -2.30 1.02 -9.44
N GLY A 68 -2.64 -0.19 -9.00
CA GLY A 68 -2.15 -0.79 -7.76
C GLY A 68 -3.07 -0.54 -6.56
N GLN A 69 -2.56 -0.80 -5.36
CA GLN A 69 -3.24 -0.53 -4.09
C GLN A 69 -2.45 0.50 -3.26
N ARG A 70 -2.81 0.73 -2.00
CA ARG A 70 -2.30 1.87 -1.22
C ARG A 70 -0.78 1.91 -1.13
N PHE A 71 -0.13 0.77 -0.92
CA PHE A 71 1.30 0.65 -0.68
C PHE A 71 2.04 -0.08 -1.80
N ASN A 72 1.41 -0.29 -2.97
CA ASN A 72 2.10 -0.86 -4.12
C ASN A 72 1.70 -0.24 -5.45
N ILE A 73 2.65 -0.21 -6.38
CA ILE A 73 2.48 0.31 -7.74
C ILE A 73 1.92 -0.81 -8.62
N GLY A 74 0.85 -0.51 -9.36
CA GLY A 74 0.30 -1.41 -10.37
C GLY A 74 0.90 -1.18 -11.76
N GLU A 75 0.51 -2.02 -12.70
CA GLU A 75 1.10 -2.10 -14.05
C GLU A 75 0.69 -0.93 -14.97
N THR A 76 -0.41 -0.24 -14.70
CA THR A 76 -0.96 0.78 -15.62
C THR A 76 -0.51 2.21 -15.33
N LEU A 77 0.46 2.41 -14.44
CA LEU A 77 0.99 3.76 -14.14
C LEU A 77 2.13 4.13 -15.09
N ASP A 78 1.80 4.89 -16.14
CA ASP A 78 2.74 5.27 -17.19
C ASP A 78 4.02 5.94 -16.68
N ARG A 79 3.91 6.85 -15.70
CA ARG A 79 5.08 7.61 -15.20
C ARG A 79 6.00 6.76 -14.32
N ALA A 80 5.50 5.60 -13.88
CA ALA A 80 6.24 4.62 -13.08
C ALA A 80 6.31 3.26 -13.78
N ARG A 81 6.35 3.26 -15.11
CA ARG A 81 6.47 2.05 -15.91
C ARG A 81 7.68 1.23 -15.47
N GLY A 82 7.48 -0.07 -15.28
CA GLY A 82 8.52 -1.00 -14.80
C GLY A 82 8.80 -0.92 -13.29
N GLN A 83 8.04 -0.13 -12.53
CA GLN A 83 8.17 -0.03 -11.07
C GLN A 83 7.03 -0.74 -10.33
N SER A 84 6.21 -1.54 -11.02
CA SER A 84 5.13 -2.31 -10.40
C SER A 84 5.69 -3.42 -9.52
N PHE A 85 4.97 -3.73 -8.45
CA PHE A 85 5.36 -4.79 -7.54
C PHE A 85 4.18 -5.40 -6.78
N PRO A 86 4.25 -6.71 -6.47
CA PRO A 86 3.19 -7.43 -5.80
C PRO A 86 3.10 -7.03 -4.33
N CYS A 87 1.88 -6.90 -3.82
CA CYS A 87 1.62 -6.69 -2.41
C CYS A 87 0.36 -7.44 -1.96
N LEU A 88 0.49 -8.21 -0.89
CA LEU A 88 -0.59 -8.97 -0.29
C LEU A 88 -1.20 -8.16 0.86
N TYR A 89 -2.51 -7.91 0.82
CA TYR A 89 -3.22 -7.14 1.85
C TYR A 89 -4.07 -8.05 2.72
N ILE A 90 -3.92 -7.94 4.03
CA ILE A 90 -4.67 -8.70 5.04
C ILE A 90 -5.16 -7.77 6.15
N GLY A 91 -6.28 -8.10 6.78
CA GLY A 91 -6.86 -7.37 7.90
C GLY A 91 -6.73 -8.16 9.20
N GLN A 92 -6.66 -7.47 10.34
CA GLN A 92 -6.50 -8.09 11.65
C GLN A 92 -7.70 -8.94 12.07
N ASP A 93 -8.90 -8.64 11.57
CA ASP A 93 -10.12 -9.41 11.78
C ASP A 93 -11.00 -9.39 10.50
N GLU A 94 -12.02 -10.24 10.48
CA GLU A 94 -12.96 -10.33 9.35
C GLU A 94 -13.65 -8.99 9.08
N GLU A 95 -14.08 -8.29 10.12
CA GLU A 95 -14.76 -7.01 9.96
C GLU A 95 -13.86 -5.99 9.24
N THR A 96 -12.61 -5.86 9.66
CA THR A 96 -11.59 -4.98 9.10
C THR A 96 -11.29 -5.34 7.64
N ALA A 97 -11.08 -6.63 7.34
CA ALA A 97 -10.79 -7.06 5.97
C ALA A 97 -11.97 -6.79 5.03
N ARG A 98 -13.21 -6.99 5.50
CA ARG A 98 -14.43 -6.68 4.74
C ARG A 98 -14.59 -5.18 4.53
N ILE A 99 -14.42 -4.38 5.58
CA ILE A 99 -14.49 -2.92 5.51
C ILE A 99 -13.50 -2.37 4.47
N GLU A 100 -12.26 -2.88 4.46
CA GLU A 100 -11.26 -2.46 3.48
C GLU A 100 -11.63 -2.90 2.05
N LYS A 101 -12.16 -4.11 1.86
CA LYS A 101 -12.59 -4.63 0.54
C LYS A 101 -13.77 -3.84 -0.03
N PHE A 102 -14.79 -3.55 0.78
CA PHE A 102 -16.06 -3.01 0.30
C PHE A 102 -16.25 -1.50 0.51
N GLY A 103 -15.54 -0.90 1.47
CA GLY A 103 -15.57 0.54 1.71
C GLY A 103 -16.67 1.07 2.62
N VAL A 104 -17.45 0.18 3.25
CA VAL A 104 -18.53 0.57 4.18
C VAL A 104 -18.52 -0.39 5.37
N ALA A 105 -18.42 0.14 6.59
CA ALA A 105 -18.71 -0.61 7.82
C ALA A 105 -20.17 -1.01 7.83
N ARG A 106 -20.50 -2.25 8.25
CA ARG A 106 -21.89 -2.77 8.30
C ARG A 106 -22.82 -1.67 8.81
N SER A 107 -23.64 -1.08 7.93
CA SER A 107 -24.59 -0.07 8.37
C SER A 107 -25.69 -0.77 9.14
N ALA A 108 -25.73 -0.58 10.46
CA ALA A 108 -26.77 -1.10 11.34
C ALA A 108 -28.12 -0.36 11.19
N ARG A 109 -28.39 0.31 10.06
CA ARG A 109 -29.66 0.96 9.77
C ARG A 109 -30.31 0.24 8.60
N GLU A 110 -31.50 -0.32 8.83
CA GLU A 110 -32.33 -1.07 7.85
C GLU A 110 -32.69 -0.24 6.59
N ASP A 111 -32.47 1.07 6.63
CA ASP A 111 -32.89 2.03 5.59
C ASP A 111 -31.75 2.43 4.62
N ARG A 112 -30.68 1.63 4.54
CA ARG A 112 -29.54 1.86 3.63
C ARG A 112 -29.16 0.58 2.89
N LEU A 113 -28.75 0.73 1.63
CA LEU A 113 -28.18 -0.35 0.83
C LEU A 113 -27.06 -1.04 1.63
N SER A 114 -27.13 -2.37 1.70
CA SER A 114 -26.10 -3.20 2.28
C SER A 114 -24.77 -3.03 1.54
N THR A 115 -23.69 -3.41 2.20
CA THR A 115 -22.34 -3.38 1.65
C THR A 115 -22.22 -4.12 0.30
N TYR A 116 -22.99 -5.19 0.13
CA TYR A 116 -23.04 -6.01 -1.09
C TYR A 116 -23.83 -5.33 -2.22
N GLU A 117 -24.94 -4.67 -1.87
CA GLU A 117 -25.74 -3.89 -2.82
C GLU A 117 -24.97 -2.67 -3.33
N PHE A 118 -24.20 -1.98 -2.47
CA PHE A 118 -23.27 -0.94 -2.90
C PHE A 118 -22.18 -1.46 -3.84
N ALA A 119 -21.69 -2.68 -3.58
CA ALA A 119 -20.70 -3.33 -4.43
C ALA A 119 -21.29 -3.93 -5.71
N LEU A 120 -22.62 -3.95 -5.87
CA LEU A 120 -23.35 -4.63 -6.95
C LEU A 120 -22.98 -6.12 -7.09
N ARG A 121 -22.76 -6.82 -5.96
CA ARG A 121 -22.25 -8.20 -5.93
C ARG A 121 -23.03 -9.04 -4.92
N SER A 122 -23.22 -10.33 -5.22
CA SER A 122 -23.80 -11.27 -4.26
C SER A 122 -22.85 -11.48 -3.06
N PRO A 123 -23.37 -11.71 -1.83
CA PRO A 123 -22.58 -12.19 -0.71
C PRO A 123 -21.68 -13.39 -1.02
N ASP A 124 -22.16 -14.29 -1.88
CA ASP A 124 -21.46 -15.52 -2.27
C ASP A 124 -20.32 -15.29 -3.28
N ALA A 125 -20.14 -14.05 -3.75
CA ALA A 125 -19.08 -13.70 -4.69
C ALA A 125 -17.71 -13.50 -4.01
N PHE A 126 -17.63 -13.69 -2.69
CA PHE A 126 -16.43 -13.45 -1.88
C PHE A 126 -16.11 -14.62 -0.98
N THR A 127 -14.83 -14.72 -0.63
CA THR A 127 -14.33 -15.77 0.27
C THR A 127 -13.44 -15.13 1.32
N THR A 128 -13.65 -15.52 2.57
CA THR A 128 -12.83 -15.12 3.71
C THR A 128 -11.87 -16.25 4.06
N PHE A 129 -10.58 -15.94 4.10
CA PHE A 129 -9.52 -16.86 4.48
C PHE A 129 -8.94 -16.46 5.83
N PRO A 130 -9.21 -17.21 6.92
CA PRO A 130 -8.47 -17.03 8.17
C PRO A 130 -7.00 -17.42 7.96
N LEU A 131 -6.09 -16.67 8.57
CA LEU A 131 -4.65 -16.79 8.40
C LEU A 131 -3.96 -17.06 9.73
N HIS A 132 -2.88 -17.83 9.69
CA HIS A 132 -1.97 -18.09 10.80
C HIS A 132 -0.52 -17.90 10.33
N GLY A 133 0.38 -17.71 11.29
CA GLY A 133 1.82 -17.59 11.05
C GLY A 133 2.43 -16.38 11.75
N HIS A 134 3.58 -15.94 11.25
CA HIS A 134 4.33 -14.80 11.78
C HIS A 134 5.05 -14.06 10.66
N VAL A 135 5.28 -12.76 10.85
CA VAL A 135 6.05 -11.90 9.96
C VAL A 135 7.01 -11.08 10.81
N ASP A 136 8.31 -11.21 10.59
CA ASP A 136 9.35 -10.69 11.48
C ASP A 136 9.74 -9.25 11.16
N GLU A 137 9.83 -8.90 9.87
CA GLU A 137 10.41 -7.64 9.40
C GLU A 137 9.32 -6.65 8.97
N VAL A 138 8.44 -6.24 9.90
CA VAL A 138 7.33 -5.32 9.58
C VAL A 138 7.61 -3.89 10.02
N LEU A 139 7.43 -2.93 9.10
CA LEU A 139 7.46 -1.51 9.44
C LEU A 139 6.13 -1.06 10.06
N ASP A 140 6.16 -0.62 11.32
CA ASP A 140 4.96 -0.18 12.03
C ASP A 140 4.68 1.33 11.88
N LEU A 141 3.65 1.67 11.09
CA LEU A 141 3.23 3.07 10.88
C LEU A 141 2.42 3.66 12.04
N ARG A 142 2.16 2.92 13.12
CA ARG A 142 1.65 3.50 14.37
C ARG A 142 2.75 4.32 15.05
N GLU A 143 4.00 3.86 14.94
CA GLU A 143 5.20 4.45 15.52
C GLU A 143 5.90 5.45 14.58
N MET A 144 5.12 6.36 13.97
CA MET A 144 5.60 7.32 12.97
C MET A 144 6.84 8.12 13.40
N ARG A 145 7.06 8.32 14.71
CA ARG A 145 8.22 9.03 15.24
C ARG A 145 9.54 8.38 14.80
N ARG A 146 9.56 7.06 14.61
CA ARG A 146 10.73 6.30 14.12
C ARG A 146 11.15 6.70 12.70
N LEU A 147 10.22 7.23 11.89
CA LEU A 147 10.49 7.71 10.53
C LEU A 147 11.10 9.12 10.48
N ARG A 148 11.53 9.69 11.63
CA ARG A 148 12.17 11.01 11.66
C ARG A 148 13.42 11.11 10.79
N PRO A 149 14.36 10.13 10.79
CA PRO A 149 15.54 10.18 9.92
C PRO A 149 15.18 10.22 8.43
N PHE A 150 14.17 9.45 8.03
CA PHE A 150 13.63 9.48 6.67
C PHE A 150 13.06 10.86 6.30
N VAL A 151 12.28 11.46 7.22
CA VAL A 151 11.75 12.83 7.05
C VAL A 151 12.87 13.87 6.94
N ASP A 152 13.93 13.73 7.72
CA ASP A 152 15.05 14.67 7.73
C ASP A 152 15.84 14.71 6.41
N ILE A 153 15.71 13.68 5.58
CA ILE A 153 16.20 13.63 4.20
C ILE A 153 15.20 14.32 3.25
N ILE A 154 13.95 13.84 3.19
CA ILE A 154 12.97 14.34 2.21
C ILE A 154 12.55 15.79 2.44
N LYS A 155 12.66 16.32 3.67
CA LYS A 155 12.37 17.73 3.96
C LYS A 155 13.30 18.70 3.24
N ARG A 156 14.43 18.20 2.73
CA ARG A 156 15.42 18.98 1.96
C ARG A 156 15.11 18.99 0.46
N PHE A 157 14.12 18.20 0.03
CA PHE A 157 13.76 18.16 -1.37
C PHE A 157 13.11 19.47 -1.78
N ASN A 158 13.40 19.90 -3.00
CA ASN A 158 12.88 21.16 -3.54
C ASN A 158 12.41 20.96 -4.99
N LEU A 159 11.49 21.82 -5.44
CA LEU A 159 11.12 21.88 -6.85
C LEU A 159 12.11 22.77 -7.60
N SER A 160 12.34 22.46 -8.88
CA SER A 160 13.19 23.29 -9.73
C SER A 160 12.60 24.69 -9.92
N SER A 161 13.45 25.68 -10.19
CA SER A 161 13.01 27.04 -10.53
C SER A 161 12.01 27.05 -11.68
N ASP A 162 12.21 26.16 -12.65
CA ASP A 162 11.36 26.02 -13.83
C ASP A 162 9.98 25.49 -13.48
N THR A 163 9.88 24.49 -12.60
CA THR A 163 8.60 23.97 -12.12
C THR A 163 7.84 25.04 -11.31
N ILE A 164 8.54 25.79 -10.46
CA ILE A 164 7.95 26.89 -9.69
C ILE A 164 7.44 28.01 -10.62
N ALA A 165 8.24 28.39 -11.62
CA ALA A 165 7.86 29.39 -12.62
C ALA A 165 6.65 28.93 -13.46
N TYR A 166 6.61 27.65 -13.84
CA TYR A 166 5.48 27.05 -14.55
C TYR A 166 4.19 27.09 -13.71
N ALA A 167 4.26 26.71 -12.44
CA ALA A 167 3.14 26.77 -11.52
C ALA A 167 2.58 28.19 -11.39
N LYS A 168 3.46 29.18 -11.20
CA LYS A 168 3.10 30.60 -11.10
C LYS A 168 2.46 31.12 -12.38
N LYS A 169 3.04 30.80 -13.54
CA LYS A 169 2.52 31.21 -14.87
C LYS A 169 1.10 30.69 -15.11
N HIS A 170 0.84 29.46 -14.70
CA HIS A 170 -0.45 28.78 -14.92
C HIS A 170 -1.40 28.81 -13.70
N LYS A 171 -1.05 29.59 -12.67
CA LYS A 171 -1.85 29.78 -11.44
C LYS A 171 -2.17 28.47 -10.70
N PHE A 172 -1.28 27.48 -10.79
CA PHE A 172 -1.42 26.28 -9.97
C PHE A 172 -1.01 26.55 -8.52
N PRO A 173 -1.67 25.92 -7.53
CA PRO A 173 -1.23 25.98 -6.16
C PRO A 173 0.16 25.34 -6.04
N GLN A 174 1.01 25.95 -5.21
CA GLN A 174 2.33 25.39 -4.92
C GLN A 174 2.16 24.03 -4.23
N ARG A 175 2.92 23.04 -4.70
CA ARG A 175 2.92 21.71 -4.08
C ARG A 175 3.47 21.81 -2.66
N THR A 176 2.69 21.35 -1.69
CA THR A 176 3.16 21.17 -0.32
C THR A 176 4.13 20.00 -0.26
N LEU A 177 5.37 20.27 0.16
CA LEU A 177 6.40 19.26 0.38
C LEU A 177 6.37 18.76 1.82
N VAL A 178 6.74 17.50 2.03
CA VAL A 178 6.72 16.87 3.36
C VAL A 178 7.94 17.33 4.17
N THR A 179 7.69 18.11 5.24
CA THR A 179 8.76 18.63 6.11
C THR A 179 8.72 18.05 7.52
N THR A 180 7.63 17.39 7.90
CA THR A 180 7.43 16.84 9.24
C THR A 180 6.89 15.42 9.22
N VAL A 181 7.10 14.68 10.31
CA VAL A 181 6.55 13.34 10.52
C VAL A 181 5.02 13.34 10.50
N VAL A 182 4.38 14.40 11.00
CA VAL A 182 2.92 14.55 10.98
C VAL A 182 2.41 14.67 9.55
N MET A 183 3.09 15.47 8.71
CA MET A 183 2.74 15.56 7.29
C MET A 183 2.93 14.24 6.57
N LEU A 184 4.02 13.50 6.87
CA LEU A 184 4.22 12.16 6.32
C LEU A 184 3.09 11.21 6.75
N ARG A 185 2.72 11.21 8.03
CA ARG A 185 1.63 10.39 8.56
C ARG A 185 0.33 10.65 7.81
N ASN A 186 -0.05 11.92 7.67
CA ASN A 186 -1.29 12.29 6.99
C ASN A 186 -1.25 11.90 5.51
N LEU A 187 -0.09 12.01 4.87
CA LEU A 187 0.10 11.63 3.47
C LEU A 187 0.00 10.12 3.25
N LEU A 188 0.49 9.31 4.18
CA LEU A 188 0.49 7.84 4.07
C LEU A 188 -0.82 7.20 4.56
N LEU A 189 -1.35 7.68 5.69
CA LEU A 189 -2.48 7.05 6.38
C LEU A 189 -3.80 7.72 6.02
N ALA A 190 -3.87 9.05 6.06
CA ALA A 190 -5.12 9.78 5.87
C ALA A 190 -5.18 10.67 4.60
N PRO A 191 -4.66 10.25 3.43
CA PRO A 191 -4.76 11.08 2.23
C PRO A 191 -6.22 11.13 1.76
N PRO A 192 -6.89 12.30 1.75
CA PRO A 192 -8.09 12.45 0.95
C PRO A 192 -7.66 12.19 -0.50
N SER A 193 -8.19 11.11 -1.09
CA SER A 193 -7.97 10.79 -2.50
C SER A 193 -6.55 10.36 -2.89
N TRP A 194 -5.91 9.42 -2.17
CA TRP A 194 -4.61 8.86 -2.63
C TRP A 194 -4.63 8.31 -4.07
N ARG A 195 -5.82 7.92 -4.57
CA ARG A 195 -6.02 7.42 -5.94
C ARG A 195 -6.07 8.52 -7.01
N GLU A 196 -6.20 9.79 -6.64
CA GLU A 196 -6.36 10.89 -7.59
C GLU A 196 -5.18 11.00 -8.55
N GLU A 197 -3.94 11.03 -8.03
CA GLU A 197 -2.75 11.11 -8.89
C GLU A 197 -2.53 9.87 -9.76
N PRO A 198 -2.67 8.65 -9.21
CA PRO A 198 -2.60 7.43 -10.00
C PRO A 198 -3.65 7.33 -11.11
N GLN A 199 -4.92 7.64 -10.80
CA GLN A 199 -6.03 7.47 -11.76
C GLN A 199 -6.03 8.54 -12.84
N ASN A 200 -5.78 9.80 -12.45
CA ASN A 200 -5.88 10.90 -13.39
C ASN A 200 -4.56 11.09 -14.14
N TYR A 201 -3.42 11.08 -13.47
CA TYR A 201 -2.17 11.52 -14.09
C TYR A 201 -1.19 10.38 -14.38
N GLY A 202 -1.52 9.14 -14.01
CA GLY A 202 -0.63 7.99 -14.14
C GLY A 202 0.62 8.07 -13.24
N ILE A 203 0.56 8.88 -12.18
CA ILE A 203 1.65 9.15 -11.24
C ILE A 203 1.40 8.35 -9.95
N PRO A 204 2.36 7.57 -9.44
CA PRO A 204 2.18 6.86 -8.17
C PRO A 204 1.85 7.79 -7.00
N ALA A 205 0.95 7.34 -6.15
CA ALA A 205 0.66 8.02 -4.91
C ALA A 205 1.90 8.02 -4.01
N PRO A 206 2.07 9.02 -3.14
CA PRO A 206 3.19 9.04 -2.19
C PRO A 206 3.27 7.78 -1.31
N SER A 207 2.15 7.16 -0.96
CA SER A 207 2.11 5.89 -0.22
C SER A 207 2.62 4.70 -1.05
N GLN A 208 2.41 4.71 -2.37
CA GLN A 208 2.93 3.68 -3.27
C GLN A 208 4.44 3.83 -3.47
N ILE A 209 4.92 5.08 -3.61
CA ILE A 209 6.36 5.40 -3.67
C ILE A 209 7.03 4.99 -2.35
N PHE A 210 6.40 5.31 -1.22
CA PHE A 210 6.88 4.91 0.09
C PHE A 210 6.92 3.38 0.25
N GLY A 211 5.85 2.68 -0.14
CA GLY A 211 5.80 1.22 -0.13
C GLY A 211 6.92 0.58 -0.94
N ARG A 212 7.26 1.14 -2.10
CA ARG A 212 8.43 0.71 -2.89
C ARG A 212 9.73 0.87 -2.10
N LEU A 213 9.94 2.02 -1.47
CA LEU A 213 11.15 2.26 -0.67
C LEU A 213 11.24 1.33 0.54
N VAL A 214 10.11 1.03 1.19
CA VAL A 214 10.05 0.09 2.32
C VAL A 214 10.37 -1.33 1.87
N ARG A 215 9.78 -1.79 0.77
CA ARG A 215 10.12 -3.07 0.15
C ARG A 215 11.61 -3.12 -0.21
N ASP A 216 12.12 -2.09 -0.89
CA ASP A 216 13.51 -2.02 -1.32
C ASP A 216 14.49 -1.94 -0.12
N ALA A 217 14.02 -1.52 1.06
CA ALA A 217 14.79 -1.51 2.29
C ALA A 217 14.88 -2.89 2.97
N GLY A 218 14.09 -3.87 2.52
CA GLY A 218 14.12 -5.25 3.01
C GLY A 218 12.97 -5.64 3.96
N PHE A 219 12.09 -4.70 4.32
CA PHE A 219 10.93 -5.02 5.16
C PHE A 219 9.99 -5.99 4.44
N GLU A 220 9.44 -6.95 5.15
CA GLU A 220 8.45 -7.91 4.65
C GLU A 220 7.05 -7.33 4.57
N GLY A 221 6.79 -6.22 5.27
CA GLY A 221 5.51 -5.55 5.17
C GLY A 221 5.40 -4.24 5.92
N ILE A 222 4.20 -3.66 5.84
CA ILE A 222 3.81 -2.42 6.51
C ILE A 222 2.56 -2.70 7.35
N LEU A 223 2.64 -2.42 8.65
CA LEU A 223 1.51 -2.42 9.57
C LEU A 223 0.92 -1.01 9.64
N TYR A 224 -0.39 -0.90 9.42
CA TYR A 224 -1.06 0.40 9.43
C TYR A 224 -2.52 0.30 9.93
N PRO A 225 -3.06 1.37 10.53
CA PRO A 225 -4.46 1.39 10.93
C PRO A 225 -5.39 1.45 9.71
N SER A 226 -6.50 0.70 9.76
CA SER A 226 -7.60 0.85 8.80
C SER A 226 -8.08 2.30 8.79
N GLN A 227 -8.41 2.80 7.60
CA GLN A 227 -8.90 4.18 7.41
C GLN A 227 -10.42 4.25 7.35
N ARG A 228 -11.08 3.10 7.51
CA ARG A 228 -12.51 2.92 7.25
C ARG A 228 -13.27 2.41 8.49
N GLY A 229 -12.64 2.47 9.67
CA GLY A 229 -13.26 2.14 10.96
C GLY A 229 -13.00 0.73 11.48
N GLY A 230 -12.00 0.01 10.95
CA GLY A 230 -11.52 -1.28 11.49
C GLY A 230 -10.27 -1.16 12.37
N GLN A 231 -9.68 -2.32 12.69
CA GLN A 231 -8.44 -2.47 13.44
C GLN A 231 -7.21 -2.25 12.53
N LEU A 232 -6.21 -3.13 12.59
CA LEU A 232 -4.98 -3.03 11.82
C LEU A 232 -5.07 -3.77 10.49
N CYS A 233 -4.27 -3.31 9.54
CA CYS A 233 -4.05 -3.95 8.25
C CYS A 233 -2.56 -4.18 8.06
N LEU A 234 -2.22 -5.23 7.32
CA LEU A 234 -0.86 -5.52 6.86
C LEU A 234 -0.82 -5.50 5.34
N ALA A 235 0.16 -4.80 4.81
CA ALA A 235 0.57 -4.86 3.41
C ALA A 235 1.90 -5.62 3.35
N LEU A 236 1.86 -6.88 2.91
CA LEU A 236 3.02 -7.78 2.85
C LEU A 236 3.65 -7.75 1.45
N PHE A 237 4.97 -7.81 1.40
CA PHE A 237 5.77 -7.85 0.18
C PHE A 237 6.35 -9.26 -0.02
N PRO A 238 5.71 -10.13 -0.83
CA PRO A 238 6.08 -11.54 -0.87
C PRO A 238 7.50 -11.79 -1.36
N GLU A 239 8.06 -10.90 -2.18
CA GLU A 239 9.45 -10.97 -2.65
C GLU A 239 10.47 -11.00 -1.50
N ASN A 240 10.18 -10.33 -0.38
CA ASN A 240 11.09 -10.19 0.75
C ASN A 240 11.02 -11.37 1.73
N PHE A 241 10.15 -12.34 1.51
CA PHE A 241 10.10 -13.58 2.30
C PHE A 241 11.20 -14.59 1.90
N ARG A 242 11.92 -14.34 0.79
CA ARG A 242 12.95 -15.27 0.25
C ARG A 242 14.04 -15.62 1.25
N ASP A 243 14.43 -14.65 2.07
CA ASP A 243 15.58 -14.77 2.97
C ASP A 243 15.17 -14.72 4.46
N SER A 244 13.92 -15.07 4.78
CA SER A 244 13.38 -14.95 6.13
C SER A 244 12.76 -16.24 6.69
N SER A 245 12.52 -16.23 8.00
CA SER A 245 11.75 -17.26 8.74
C SER A 245 10.25 -17.08 8.63
N SER A 246 9.79 -15.91 8.21
CA SER A 246 8.39 -15.54 8.16
C SER A 246 7.56 -16.51 7.33
N GLU A 247 6.36 -16.80 7.84
CA GLU A 247 5.39 -17.61 7.14
C GLU A 247 3.98 -17.13 7.40
N VAL A 248 3.15 -17.17 6.36
CA VAL A 248 1.71 -16.91 6.42
C VAL A 248 1.00 -18.06 5.73
N HIS A 249 0.04 -18.69 6.37
CA HIS A 249 -0.73 -19.77 5.77
C HIS A 249 -2.22 -19.64 6.07
N VAL A 250 -3.03 -20.11 5.12
CA VAL A 250 -4.48 -20.21 5.31
C VAL A 250 -4.76 -21.30 6.34
N ARG A 251 -5.61 -20.98 7.32
CA ARG A 251 -6.05 -21.92 8.34
C ARG A 251 -7.09 -22.89 7.78
N GLY A 252 -6.91 -24.17 8.06
CA GLY A 252 -7.78 -25.25 7.60
C GLY A 252 -7.19 -26.02 6.42
N THR A 253 -7.94 -27.01 5.92
CA THR A 253 -7.50 -27.86 4.81
C THR A 253 -7.84 -27.16 3.48
N PRO A 254 -6.84 -26.78 2.66
CA PRO A 254 -7.10 -26.21 1.35
C PRO A 254 -7.71 -27.28 0.42
N PRO A 255 -8.56 -26.90 -0.55
CA PRO A 255 -9.06 -27.86 -1.54
C PRO A 255 -7.89 -28.42 -2.37
N PRO A 256 -8.01 -29.63 -2.96
CA PRO A 256 -6.90 -30.25 -3.70
C PRO A 256 -6.33 -29.41 -4.84
N ALA A 257 -7.15 -28.54 -5.43
CA ALA A 257 -6.76 -27.63 -6.51
C ALA A 257 -6.15 -26.30 -6.03
N ALA A 258 -6.11 -26.03 -4.72
CA ALA A 258 -5.55 -24.79 -4.21
C ALA A 258 -4.02 -24.80 -4.27
N SER A 259 -3.49 -23.70 -4.79
CA SER A 259 -2.10 -23.30 -4.75
C SER A 259 -1.99 -21.99 -3.95
N CYS A 260 -0.79 -21.50 -3.66
CA CYS A 260 -0.62 -20.23 -2.94
C CYS A 260 -1.43 -20.13 -1.62
N TYR A 261 -1.49 -21.21 -0.83
CA TYR A 261 -2.15 -21.22 0.49
C TYR A 261 -1.15 -21.12 1.65
N LYS A 262 0.15 -21.16 1.35
CA LYS A 262 1.26 -20.89 2.26
C LYS A 262 2.25 -19.96 1.57
N LEU A 263 2.51 -18.81 2.17
CA LEU A 263 3.52 -17.82 1.79
C LEU A 263 4.70 -17.96 2.75
N ASN A 264 5.88 -18.30 2.23
CA ASN A 264 7.15 -18.40 2.96
C ASN A 264 8.32 -18.34 1.96
N LYS A 265 9.55 -18.48 2.44
CA LYS A 265 10.75 -18.51 1.58
C LYS A 265 10.70 -19.49 0.40
N ASP A 266 10.04 -20.63 0.57
CA ASP A 266 9.96 -21.70 -0.43
C ASP A 266 8.80 -21.50 -1.42
N ASN A 267 7.81 -20.69 -1.04
CA ASN A 267 6.63 -20.40 -1.85
C ASN A 267 6.20 -18.94 -1.68
N LEU A 268 6.60 -18.08 -2.61
CA LEU A 268 6.33 -16.64 -2.55
C LEU A 268 4.94 -16.27 -3.10
N CYS A 269 4.20 -17.25 -3.64
CA CYS A 269 2.89 -17.02 -4.27
C CYS A 269 2.91 -15.98 -5.42
N LEU A 270 4.06 -15.81 -6.09
CA LEU A 270 4.29 -14.85 -7.20
C LEU A 270 4.09 -15.50 -8.57
#